data_AF-A0A3M7MSC0-F1
#
_entry.id   AF-A0A3M7MSC0-F1
#
_cell.length_a   1.000
_cell.length_b   1.000
_cell.length_c   1.000
_cell.angle_alpha   90.00
_cell.angle_beta   90.00
_cell.angle_gamma   90.00
#
_symmetry.space_group_name_H-M   'P 1'
#
loop_
_entity.id
_entity.type
_entity.pdbx_description
1 polymer ?
#
loop_
_entity_poly.entity_id
_entity_poly.type
_entity_poly.pdbx_seq_one_letter_code
_entity_poly.pdbx_strand_id
1 'polypeptide(L)'
;MAATSAEEGHRFSPHTPNDHAGAIWIVTILCFIYAAITVLTRAHIRRQTHALDDYLIVAATILHLAEMVAVIVGLKAGVGRTLGLLSHDDVSRSSLQQLRWQIITATDIATEGALVLLTILIAMPVQLAPFLKFQVILAFLFRLPLVAISVLRLYYVRQYTKSSNPGLSQEPILIIQQIYLCWSIISATIPNLQAFVRSFGSGFGIGINMELYGSAYASKTSQRNQYELGSVRRTGRSGQSRGSGVEAARKKKKIFHEISDSAGRLNSRKGTNNQASLDQDSIESAGSQGRIIRKDVQWGVHYEQHAAFWNDVLFGQLIHPHRQQYPEDNDLYWLRRTQVEWWDWSHVFIVASTTAHWSRIADSYAENYAAGWGLAWWDPRRLIKPIVSLYVRLVASRLRPNRAADPEQEDIIERSYGFLDHIWTKANARSPSWYLESLAVAPSYQGQGVGRSLVKWGLDQAEREGIACSVISADGKENFYQRCGFDVGPVGRSGEGEGNPLDKIRRSPRKPKKARRPESPAMRGRPEMKGVCLKVGITKPKKPNSGQRKTAKIRLSSGRVVAAYIPGEGHNVQQHSVVMVRGGRSQDCPGVRYHLVRGAMDLGGVPNRVRSRSKYGTKKPKAASS
;
A
#
# COMPACT_ATOMS: atom_id res chain seq x y z
N MET A 1 -8.95 62.19 49.01
CA MET A 1 -9.24 60.77 49.31
C MET A 1 -8.50 59.92 48.27
N ALA A 2 -8.14 58.66 48.60
CA ALA A 2 -7.03 57.94 47.97
C ALA A 2 -7.17 57.72 46.44
N ALA A 3 -6.02 57.70 45.76
CA ALA A 3 -5.93 57.33 44.36
C ALA A 3 -6.23 55.83 44.15
N THR A 4 -7.13 55.52 43.22
CA THR A 4 -7.28 54.15 42.70
C THR A 4 -6.30 53.92 41.56
N SER A 5 -5.04 53.69 41.90
CA SER A 5 -4.02 53.21 40.96
C SER A 5 -4.29 51.74 40.60
N ALA A 6 -5.20 51.52 39.66
CA ALA A 6 -5.56 50.20 39.16
C ALA A 6 -4.61 49.74 38.05
N GLU A 7 -3.61 48.93 38.42
CA GLU A 7 -2.84 48.02 37.56
C GLU A 7 -2.51 48.49 36.12
N GLU A 8 -1.67 49.52 35.97
CA GLU A 8 -0.91 49.73 34.73
C GLU A 8 0.20 48.68 34.57
N GLY A 9 -0.21 47.42 34.33
CA GLY A 9 0.73 46.39 33.88
C GLY A 9 1.36 46.77 32.54
N HIS A 10 2.64 46.46 32.34
CA HIS A 10 3.40 46.76 31.12
C HIS A 10 2.79 46.11 29.85
N ARG A 11 1.80 46.78 29.25
CA ARG A 11 1.12 46.37 28.02
C ARG A 11 1.56 47.28 26.87
N PHE A 12 2.03 46.69 25.78
CA PHE A 12 2.56 47.39 24.60
C PHE A 12 1.60 48.41 23.98
N SER A 13 0.29 48.16 24.06
CA SER A 13 -0.76 49.14 23.78
C SER A 13 -1.96 48.83 24.68
N PRO A 14 -2.53 49.81 25.40
CA PRO A 14 -3.77 49.61 26.14
C PRO A 14 -4.97 49.52 25.18
N HIS A 15 -6.10 49.05 25.72
CA HIS A 15 -7.41 49.09 25.08
C HIS A 15 -8.40 49.65 26.11
N THR A 16 -8.72 50.93 26.00
CA THR A 16 -9.59 51.68 26.92
C THR A 16 -10.63 52.46 26.11
N PRO A 17 -11.76 52.93 26.69
CA PRO A 17 -12.78 53.67 25.94
C PRO A 17 -12.31 54.93 25.17
N ASN A 18 -11.07 55.40 25.43
CA ASN A 18 -10.45 56.56 24.78
C ASN A 18 -9.17 56.22 23.97
N ASP A 19 -8.71 54.96 23.98
CA ASP A 19 -7.56 54.49 23.19
C ASP A 19 -7.81 53.04 22.73
N HIS A 20 -8.14 52.87 21.45
CA HIS A 20 -8.40 51.56 20.82
C HIS A 20 -7.22 51.06 19.97
N ALA A 21 -6.04 51.72 20.03
CA ALA A 21 -4.90 51.39 19.17
C ALA A 21 -4.45 49.92 19.30
N GLY A 22 -4.65 49.29 20.47
CA GLY A 22 -4.28 47.89 20.72
C GLY A 22 -5.00 46.88 19.82
N ALA A 23 -6.28 47.11 19.50
CA ALA A 23 -7.04 46.23 18.61
C ALA A 23 -6.50 46.31 17.16
N ILE A 24 -6.21 47.53 16.70
CA ILE A 24 -5.67 47.78 15.36
C ILE A 24 -4.29 47.12 15.23
N TRP A 25 -3.39 47.28 16.21
CA TRP A 25 -2.09 46.60 16.24
C TRP A 25 -2.20 45.08 16.08
N ILE A 26 -3.10 44.43 16.84
CA ILE A 26 -3.28 42.97 16.80
C ILE A 26 -3.76 42.52 15.42
N VAL A 27 -4.80 43.16 14.87
CA VAL A 27 -5.36 42.79 13.56
C VAL A 27 -4.35 43.04 12.44
N THR A 28 -3.64 44.18 12.46
CA THR A 28 -2.60 44.52 11.47
C THR A 28 -1.49 43.48 11.43
N ILE A 29 -0.95 43.08 12.58
CA ILE A 29 0.12 42.07 12.68
C ILE A 29 -0.39 40.68 12.25
N LEU A 30 -1.55 40.23 12.73
CA LEU A 30 -2.09 38.91 12.38
C LEU A 30 -2.37 38.79 10.88
N CYS A 31 -3.00 39.78 10.27
CA CYS A 31 -3.26 39.79 8.83
C CYS A 31 -1.98 39.75 8.00
N PHE A 32 -0.93 40.48 8.40
CA PHE A 32 0.38 40.40 7.74
C PHE A 32 1.01 39.01 7.87
N ILE A 33 0.97 38.40 9.06
CA ILE A 33 1.47 37.03 9.29
C ILE A 33 0.75 36.02 8.39
N TYR A 34 -0.59 36.06 8.33
CA TYR A 34 -1.35 35.14 7.49
C TYR A 34 -1.10 35.37 6.00
N ALA A 35 -1.07 36.62 5.53
CA ALA A 35 -0.74 36.94 4.13
C ALA A 35 0.67 36.45 3.75
N ALA A 36 1.67 36.69 4.60
CA ALA A 36 3.05 36.24 4.39
C ALA A 36 3.16 34.71 4.37
N ILE A 37 2.51 34.00 5.31
CA ILE A 37 2.48 32.53 5.33
C ILE A 37 1.84 31.98 4.04
N THR A 38 0.73 32.56 3.58
CA THR A 38 0.06 32.12 2.35
C THR A 38 0.95 32.31 1.12
N VAL A 39 1.64 33.44 1.01
CA VAL A 39 2.54 33.75 -0.12
C VAL A 39 3.80 32.88 -0.09
N LEU A 40 4.41 32.66 1.08
CA LEU A 40 5.54 31.74 1.25
C LEU A 40 5.14 30.29 0.95
N THR A 41 3.93 29.88 1.34
CA THR A 41 3.38 28.55 1.01
C THR A 41 3.18 28.40 -0.50
N ARG A 42 2.60 29.40 -1.18
CA ARG A 42 2.47 29.43 -2.64
C ARG A 42 3.83 29.38 -3.34
N ALA A 43 4.79 30.18 -2.89
CA ALA A 43 6.16 30.21 -3.41
C ALA A 43 6.88 28.88 -3.21
N HIS A 44 6.66 28.18 -2.09
CA HIS A 44 7.18 26.83 -1.85
C HIS A 44 6.56 25.79 -2.79
N ILE A 45 5.24 25.87 -3.04
CA ILE A 45 4.50 24.96 -3.93
C ILE A 45 4.92 25.15 -5.40
N ARG A 46 5.19 26.39 -5.84
CA ARG A 46 5.51 26.74 -7.24
C ARG A 46 6.99 26.94 -7.56
N ARG A 47 7.91 26.36 -6.77
CA ARG A 47 9.38 26.54 -6.88
C ARG A 47 10.02 26.24 -8.25
N GLN A 48 9.29 25.67 -9.22
CA GLN A 48 9.80 25.39 -10.56
C GLN A 48 8.85 25.84 -11.70
N THR A 49 7.78 26.58 -11.41
CA THR A 49 6.77 27.01 -12.40
C THR A 49 6.24 28.43 -12.13
N HIS A 50 7.14 29.40 -12.18
CA HIS A 50 6.80 30.83 -12.05
C HIS A 50 6.07 31.36 -13.28
N ALA A 51 4.99 32.13 -13.08
CA ALA A 51 4.32 32.85 -14.15
C ALA A 51 3.93 34.29 -13.71
N LEU A 52 3.36 35.08 -14.63
CA LEU A 52 3.01 36.50 -14.40
C LEU A 52 2.13 36.72 -13.16
N ASP A 53 1.28 35.75 -12.83
CA ASP A 53 0.39 35.80 -11.66
C ASP A 53 1.14 35.76 -10.32
N ASP A 54 2.28 35.08 -10.24
CA ASP A 54 3.12 35.09 -9.05
C ASP A 54 3.81 36.45 -8.84
N TYR A 55 4.26 37.10 -9.92
CA TYR A 55 4.83 38.46 -9.85
C TYR A 55 3.79 39.50 -9.44
N LEU A 56 2.55 39.38 -9.94
CA LEU A 56 1.44 40.26 -9.54
C LEU A 56 1.09 40.09 -8.04
N ILE A 57 1.15 38.87 -7.51
CA ILE A 57 0.94 38.62 -6.07
C ILE A 57 2.09 39.18 -5.23
N VAL A 58 3.35 39.04 -5.67
CA VAL A 58 4.48 39.69 -5.00
C VAL A 58 4.30 41.22 -4.99
N ALA A 59 3.92 41.83 -6.12
CA ALA A 59 3.62 43.27 -6.17
C ALA A 59 2.48 43.67 -5.21
N ALA A 60 1.38 42.89 -5.16
CA ALA A 60 0.28 43.13 -4.23
C ALA A 60 0.72 43.02 -2.76
N THR A 61 1.61 42.08 -2.42
CA THR A 61 2.14 41.95 -1.04
C THR A 61 3.07 43.10 -0.65
N ILE A 62 3.82 43.66 -1.60
CA ILE A 62 4.66 44.85 -1.37
C ILE A 62 3.76 46.07 -1.09
N LEU A 63 2.66 46.23 -1.83
CA LEU A 63 1.68 47.29 -1.59
C LEU A 63 0.98 47.13 -0.23
N HIS A 64 0.60 45.91 0.16
CA HIS A 64 0.04 45.66 1.49
C HIS A 64 1.05 45.91 2.62
N LEU A 65 2.34 45.59 2.43
CA LEU A 65 3.39 45.93 3.38
C LEU A 65 3.57 47.45 3.53
N ALA A 66 3.53 48.21 2.43
CA ALA A 66 3.60 49.67 2.46
C ALA A 66 2.40 50.29 3.20
N GLU A 67 1.20 49.74 3.00
CA GLU A 67 -0.02 50.14 3.70
C GLU A 67 0.04 49.77 5.20
N MET A 68 0.52 48.57 5.56
CA MET A 68 0.77 48.18 6.95
C MET A 68 1.73 49.15 7.66
N VAL A 69 2.81 49.56 6.99
CA VAL A 69 3.76 50.55 7.54
C VAL A 69 3.08 51.91 7.72
N ALA A 70 2.24 52.35 6.78
CA ALA A 70 1.48 53.59 6.91
C ALA A 70 0.49 53.54 8.10
N VAL A 71 -0.21 52.42 8.33
CA VAL A 71 -1.08 52.23 9.51
C VAL A 71 -0.26 52.28 10.80
N ILE A 72 0.89 51.61 10.87
CA ILE A 72 1.78 51.62 12.04
C ILE A 72 2.33 53.02 12.35
N VAL A 73 2.72 53.79 11.33
CA VAL A 73 3.14 55.19 11.49
C VAL A 73 1.96 56.05 11.95
N GLY A 74 0.76 55.84 11.40
CA GLY A 74 -0.46 56.51 11.83
C GLY A 74 -0.82 56.26 13.30
N LEU A 75 -0.73 55.01 13.76
CA LEU A 75 -0.97 54.65 15.17
C LEU A 75 0.02 55.35 16.10
N LYS A 76 1.30 55.45 15.72
CA LYS A 76 2.31 56.23 16.46
C LYS A 76 2.04 57.74 16.44
N ALA A 77 1.39 58.25 15.40
CA ALA A 77 0.96 59.64 15.27
C ALA A 77 -0.41 59.96 15.92
N GLY A 78 -1.06 58.98 16.57
CA GLY A 78 -2.31 59.19 17.33
C GLY A 78 -3.60 58.82 16.60
N VAL A 79 -3.55 58.13 15.45
CA VAL A 79 -4.74 57.49 14.86
C VAL A 79 -5.30 56.47 15.86
N GLY A 80 -6.62 56.51 16.11
CA GLY A 80 -7.27 55.69 17.16
C GLY A 80 -7.39 56.37 18.54
N ARG A 81 -7.05 57.67 18.64
CA ARG A 81 -7.21 58.50 19.85
C ARG A 81 -8.11 59.71 19.58
N THR A 82 -8.61 60.33 20.65
CA THR A 82 -9.38 61.58 20.55
C THR A 82 -8.48 62.77 20.20
N LEU A 83 -8.86 63.54 19.18
CA LEU A 83 -8.12 64.72 18.72
C LEU A 83 -9.09 65.87 18.51
N GLY A 84 -9.00 66.87 19.39
CA GLY A 84 -9.77 68.11 19.31
C GLY A 84 -8.93 69.23 18.71
N LEU A 85 -9.00 69.40 17.39
CA LEU A 85 -8.65 70.60 16.60
C LEU A 85 -8.88 70.26 15.12
N LEU A 86 -10.04 70.66 14.58
CA LEU A 86 -10.39 70.52 13.16
C LEU A 86 -10.69 71.90 12.58
N SER A 87 -10.14 72.19 11.41
CA SER A 87 -10.42 73.43 10.68
C SER A 87 -11.72 73.29 9.88
N HIS A 88 -12.42 74.40 9.64
CA HIS A 88 -13.65 74.41 8.84
C HIS A 88 -13.44 73.90 7.40
N ASP A 89 -12.22 74.00 6.86
CA ASP A 89 -11.89 73.45 5.53
C ASP A 89 -11.93 71.91 5.48
N ASP A 90 -11.61 71.21 6.58
CA ASP A 90 -11.60 69.75 6.62
C ASP A 90 -13.02 69.17 6.51
N VAL A 91 -14.02 69.91 6.98
CA VAL A 91 -15.45 69.55 6.89
C VAL A 91 -15.90 69.52 5.42
N SER A 92 -15.46 70.47 4.60
CA SER A 92 -15.79 70.48 3.16
C SER A 92 -15.24 69.23 2.44
N ARG A 93 -14.01 68.83 2.77
CA ARG A 93 -13.35 67.63 2.21
C ARG A 93 -14.04 66.33 2.64
N SER A 94 -14.67 66.30 3.82
CA SER A 94 -15.40 65.10 4.30
C SER A 94 -16.59 64.72 3.42
N SER A 95 -17.28 65.69 2.80
CA SER A 95 -18.45 65.45 1.95
C SER A 95 -18.12 64.59 0.72
N LEU A 96 -16.98 64.86 0.08
CA LEU A 96 -16.47 64.09 -1.06
C LEU A 96 -15.87 62.73 -0.65
N GLN A 97 -15.45 62.54 0.61
CA GLN A 97 -14.95 61.23 1.07
C GLN A 97 -16.05 60.17 1.04
N GLN A 98 -17.28 60.51 1.42
CA GLN A 98 -18.42 59.58 1.37
C GLN A 98 -18.67 59.08 -0.07
N LEU A 99 -18.70 60.01 -1.04
CA LEU A 99 -18.89 59.68 -2.46
C LEU A 99 -17.73 58.83 -3.01
N ARG A 100 -16.48 59.19 -2.68
CA ARG A 100 -15.29 58.43 -3.10
C ARG A 100 -15.33 56.99 -2.59
N TRP A 101 -15.66 56.77 -1.32
CA TRP A 101 -15.76 55.42 -0.77
C TRP A 101 -16.92 54.61 -1.34
N GLN A 102 -18.06 55.25 -1.67
CA GLN A 102 -19.15 54.61 -2.41
C GLN A 102 -18.72 54.14 -3.80
N ILE A 103 -17.98 54.96 -4.55
CA ILE A 103 -17.47 54.61 -5.88
C ILE A 103 -16.47 53.45 -5.79
N ILE A 104 -15.55 53.48 -4.81
CA ILE A 104 -14.57 52.40 -4.59
C ILE A 104 -15.29 51.08 -4.26
N THR A 105 -16.19 51.08 -3.27
CA THR A 105 -16.93 49.87 -2.88
C THR A 105 -17.85 49.36 -4.01
N ALA A 106 -18.49 50.23 -4.78
CA ALA A 106 -19.26 49.81 -5.96
C ALA A 106 -18.37 49.14 -7.02
N THR A 107 -17.16 49.66 -7.22
CA THR A 107 -16.16 49.06 -8.14
C THR A 107 -15.68 47.71 -7.63
N ASP A 108 -15.36 47.58 -6.34
CA ASP A 108 -14.96 46.31 -5.70
C ASP A 108 -16.04 45.22 -5.83
N ILE A 109 -17.31 45.57 -5.59
CA ILE A 109 -18.43 44.63 -5.71
C ILE A 109 -18.62 44.21 -7.18
N ALA A 110 -18.51 45.16 -8.12
CA ALA A 110 -18.65 44.88 -9.55
C ALA A 110 -17.53 43.99 -10.08
N THR A 111 -16.27 44.21 -9.66
CA THR A 111 -15.13 43.39 -10.09
C THR A 111 -15.18 41.98 -9.52
N GLU A 112 -15.49 41.81 -8.23
CA GLU A 112 -15.66 40.47 -7.64
C GLU A 112 -16.85 39.70 -8.25
N GLY A 113 -17.97 40.38 -8.50
CA GLY A 113 -19.11 39.80 -9.23
C GLY A 113 -18.73 39.38 -10.65
N ALA A 114 -17.98 40.21 -11.37
CA ALA A 114 -17.50 39.89 -12.72
C ALA A 114 -16.52 38.71 -12.74
N LEU A 115 -15.62 38.58 -11.76
CA LEU A 115 -14.68 37.45 -11.66
C LEU A 115 -15.40 36.12 -11.38
N VAL A 116 -16.39 36.11 -10.48
CA VAL A 116 -17.22 34.92 -10.22
C VAL A 116 -18.05 34.57 -11.45
N LEU A 117 -18.69 35.54 -12.09
CA LEU A 117 -19.48 35.32 -13.31
C LEU A 117 -18.62 34.80 -14.46
N LEU A 118 -17.45 35.39 -14.71
CA LEU A 118 -16.48 34.95 -15.72
C LEU A 118 -16.07 33.49 -15.50
N THR A 119 -15.81 33.11 -14.25
CA THR A 119 -15.49 31.72 -13.89
C THR A 119 -16.64 30.78 -14.22
N ILE A 120 -17.88 31.15 -13.88
CA ILE A 120 -19.07 30.34 -14.19
C ILE A 120 -19.25 30.21 -15.71
N LEU A 121 -19.12 31.31 -16.45
CA LEU A 121 -19.23 31.32 -17.92
C LEU A 121 -18.15 30.46 -18.59
N ILE A 122 -16.93 30.42 -18.06
CA ILE A 122 -15.86 29.54 -18.54
C ILE A 122 -16.11 28.07 -18.15
N ALA A 123 -16.56 27.80 -16.92
CA ALA A 123 -16.79 26.43 -16.44
C ALA A 123 -18.04 25.77 -17.05
N MET A 124 -19.05 26.55 -17.45
CA MET A 124 -20.33 26.04 -17.95
C MET A 124 -20.28 25.27 -19.29
N PRO A 125 -19.54 25.70 -20.34
CA PRO A 125 -19.43 24.94 -21.58
C PRO A 125 -18.41 23.78 -21.52
N VAL A 126 -17.52 23.73 -20.51
CA VAL A 126 -16.49 22.70 -20.44
C VAL A 126 -17.08 21.36 -19.99
N GLN A 127 -16.70 20.29 -20.70
CA GLN A 127 -17.12 18.90 -20.51
C GLN A 127 -16.40 18.26 -19.29
N LEU A 128 -16.60 18.81 -18.10
CA LEU A 128 -16.14 18.22 -16.84
C LEU A 128 -17.26 17.43 -16.15
N ALA A 129 -16.88 16.43 -15.36
CA ALA A 129 -17.80 15.74 -14.45
C ALA A 129 -18.48 16.76 -13.50
N PRO A 130 -19.78 16.60 -13.17
CA PRO A 130 -20.53 17.60 -12.40
C PRO A 130 -19.88 17.99 -11.07
N PHE A 131 -19.25 17.01 -10.40
CA PHE A 131 -18.53 17.21 -9.13
C PHE A 131 -17.27 18.07 -9.28
N LEU A 132 -16.46 17.84 -10.33
CA LEU A 132 -15.26 18.64 -10.62
C LEU A 132 -15.66 20.07 -11.02
N LYS A 133 -16.72 20.22 -11.80
CA LYS A 133 -17.30 21.51 -12.18
C LYS A 133 -17.78 22.31 -10.96
N PHE A 134 -18.43 21.64 -10.00
CA PHE A 134 -18.79 22.22 -8.71
C PHE A 134 -17.55 22.65 -7.90
N GLN A 135 -16.50 21.82 -7.84
CA GLN A 135 -15.26 22.16 -7.15
C GLN A 135 -14.55 23.39 -7.76
N VAL A 136 -14.51 23.52 -9.09
CA VAL A 136 -13.99 24.72 -9.76
C VAL A 136 -14.80 25.95 -9.32
N ILE A 137 -16.12 25.92 -9.47
CA ILE A 137 -16.99 27.05 -9.12
C ILE A 137 -16.83 27.41 -7.63
N LEU A 138 -16.78 26.43 -6.73
CA LEU A 138 -16.60 26.62 -5.29
C LEU A 138 -15.29 27.34 -4.93
N ALA A 139 -14.18 27.03 -5.62
CA ALA A 139 -12.89 27.66 -5.36
C ALA A 139 -12.89 29.17 -5.67
N PHE A 140 -13.67 29.62 -6.66
CA PHE A 140 -13.82 31.04 -6.98
C PHE A 140 -14.96 31.71 -6.18
N LEU A 141 -16.00 30.97 -5.77
CA LEU A 141 -17.02 31.47 -4.83
C LEU A 141 -16.43 31.85 -3.46
N PHE A 142 -15.25 31.34 -3.10
CA PHE A 142 -14.51 31.74 -1.89
C PHE A 142 -14.08 33.23 -1.89
N ARG A 143 -14.25 33.94 -3.01
CA ARG A 143 -14.08 35.40 -3.10
C ARG A 143 -15.31 36.19 -2.64
N LEU A 144 -16.52 35.61 -2.66
CA LEU A 144 -17.76 36.31 -2.27
C LEU A 144 -17.75 36.97 -0.88
N PRO A 145 -17.04 36.45 0.16
CA PRO A 145 -16.89 37.18 1.42
C PRO A 145 -16.31 38.59 1.28
N LEU A 146 -15.51 38.88 0.24
CA LEU A 146 -15.01 40.24 -0.05
C LEU A 146 -16.15 41.23 -0.29
N VAL A 147 -17.22 40.81 -0.97
CA VAL A 147 -18.42 41.63 -1.19
C VAL A 147 -19.09 41.98 0.15
N ALA A 148 -19.22 41.01 1.05
CA ALA A 148 -19.79 41.25 2.38
C ALA A 148 -18.90 42.19 3.23
N ILE A 149 -17.58 41.98 3.19
CA ILE A 149 -16.60 42.79 3.92
C ILE A 149 -16.56 44.23 3.35
N SER A 150 -16.66 44.43 2.04
CA SER A 150 -16.68 45.77 1.43
C SER A 150 -17.96 46.56 1.75
N VAL A 151 -19.12 45.89 1.78
CA VAL A 151 -20.39 46.48 2.23
C VAL A 151 -20.32 46.88 3.72
N LEU A 152 -19.78 46.01 4.57
CA LEU A 152 -19.58 46.30 6.00
C LEU A 152 -18.63 47.50 6.21
N ARG A 153 -17.55 47.58 5.42
CA ARG A 153 -16.64 48.72 5.41
C ARG A 153 -17.36 50.02 5.10
N LEU A 154 -18.22 50.03 4.07
CA LEU A 154 -18.99 51.20 3.66
C LEU A 154 -20.02 51.63 4.71
N TYR A 155 -20.59 50.69 5.46
CA TYR A 155 -21.45 50.99 6.62
C TYR A 155 -20.70 51.80 7.69
N TYR A 156 -19.50 51.35 8.11
CA TYR A 156 -18.71 52.07 9.11
C TYR A 156 -18.16 53.41 8.58
N VAL A 157 -17.79 53.51 7.31
CA VAL A 157 -17.44 54.80 6.67
C VAL A 157 -18.59 55.81 6.76
N ARG A 158 -19.84 55.37 6.54
CA ARG A 158 -21.04 56.20 6.68
C ARG A 158 -21.34 56.60 8.13
N GLN A 159 -20.83 55.85 9.11
CA GLN A 159 -20.94 56.16 10.53
C GLN A 159 -19.85 57.16 10.96
N TYR A 160 -18.61 56.99 10.48
CA TYR A 160 -17.50 57.92 10.67
C TYR A 160 -17.84 59.34 10.21
N THR A 161 -18.38 59.51 9.00
CA THR A 161 -18.76 60.82 8.42
C THR A 161 -19.89 61.54 9.17
N LYS A 162 -20.50 60.90 10.17
CA LYS A 162 -21.55 61.48 11.05
C LYS A 162 -21.12 61.60 12.51
N SER A 163 -19.90 61.18 12.85
CA SER A 163 -19.46 61.09 14.24
C SER A 163 -18.77 62.37 14.72
N SER A 164 -19.03 62.77 15.97
CA SER A 164 -18.37 63.94 16.59
C SER A 164 -16.89 63.70 16.95
N ASN A 165 -16.46 62.43 17.00
CA ASN A 165 -15.11 62.00 17.38
C ASN A 165 -14.48 61.14 16.27
N PRO A 166 -13.95 61.75 15.19
CA PRO A 166 -13.46 61.03 14.02
C PRO A 166 -12.28 60.08 14.32
N GLY A 167 -11.41 60.42 15.28
CA GLY A 167 -10.25 59.60 15.62
C GLY A 167 -10.58 58.22 16.21
N LEU A 168 -11.73 58.08 16.90
CA LEU A 168 -12.22 56.80 17.44
C LEU A 168 -13.09 56.05 16.43
N SER A 169 -13.98 56.74 15.70
CA SER A 169 -14.88 56.11 14.73
C SER A 169 -14.18 55.57 13.48
N GLN A 170 -12.92 55.93 13.25
CA GLN A 170 -12.06 55.39 12.20
C GLN A 170 -11.56 53.95 12.49
N GLU A 171 -11.53 53.53 13.76
CA GLU A 171 -11.03 52.22 14.20
C GLU A 171 -11.65 51.01 13.45
N PRO A 172 -12.99 50.81 13.42
CA PRO A 172 -13.59 49.67 12.73
C PRO A 172 -13.33 49.68 11.22
N ILE A 173 -13.15 50.86 10.60
CA ILE A 173 -12.83 50.99 9.17
C ILE A 173 -11.44 50.43 8.88
N LEU A 174 -10.46 50.72 9.74
CA LEU A 174 -9.08 50.21 9.61
C LEU A 174 -9.02 48.70 9.85
N ILE A 175 -9.73 48.19 10.86
CA ILE A 175 -9.83 46.75 11.13
C ILE A 175 -10.41 46.01 9.92
N ILE A 176 -11.51 46.51 9.35
CA ILE A 176 -12.17 45.90 8.19
C ILE A 176 -11.32 46.03 6.92
N GLN A 177 -10.62 47.16 6.73
CA GLN A 177 -9.65 47.34 5.63
C GLN A 177 -8.56 46.27 5.66
N GLN A 178 -7.98 46.01 6.83
CA GLN A 178 -6.92 45.02 6.99
C GLN A 178 -7.42 43.59 6.70
N ILE A 179 -8.61 43.24 7.21
CA ILE A 179 -9.26 41.95 6.97
C ILE A 179 -9.56 41.77 5.46
N TYR A 180 -10.05 42.82 4.80
CA TYR A 180 -10.35 42.82 3.36
C TYR A 180 -9.11 42.53 2.50
N LEU A 181 -8.00 43.22 2.75
CA LEU A 181 -6.74 43.01 2.01
C LEU A 181 -6.16 41.61 2.26
N CYS A 182 -6.17 41.14 3.51
CA CYS A 182 -5.73 39.79 3.87
C CYS A 182 -6.56 38.71 3.14
N TRP A 183 -7.89 38.80 3.18
CA TRP A 183 -8.77 37.85 2.51
C TRP A 183 -8.63 37.89 0.98
N SER A 184 -8.37 39.07 0.40
CA SER A 184 -8.14 39.22 -1.04
C SER A 184 -6.92 38.44 -1.50
N ILE A 185 -5.80 38.54 -0.78
CA ILE A 185 -4.58 37.74 -1.04
C ILE A 185 -4.88 36.24 -0.88
N ILE A 186 -5.51 35.82 0.23
CA ILE A 186 -5.82 34.41 0.50
C ILE A 186 -6.69 33.81 -0.61
N SER A 187 -7.83 34.44 -0.91
CA SER A 187 -8.78 33.96 -1.92
C SER A 187 -8.22 33.97 -3.35
N ALA A 188 -7.29 34.87 -3.69
CA ALA A 188 -6.55 34.85 -4.95
C ALA A 188 -5.56 33.67 -5.07
N THR A 189 -5.11 33.08 -3.95
CA THR A 189 -4.20 31.92 -4.00
C THR A 189 -4.90 30.57 -4.15
N ILE A 190 -6.13 30.41 -3.65
CA ILE A 190 -6.81 29.11 -3.55
C ILE A 190 -6.96 28.38 -4.91
N PRO A 191 -7.45 29.00 -6.00
CA PRO A 191 -7.55 28.33 -7.31
C PRO A 191 -6.21 27.91 -7.92
N ASN A 192 -5.10 28.43 -7.41
CA ASN A 192 -3.75 28.19 -7.91
C ASN A 192 -2.96 27.16 -7.07
N LEU A 193 -3.58 26.57 -6.04
CA LEU A 193 -2.91 25.59 -5.18
C LEU A 193 -2.72 24.26 -5.92
N GLN A 194 -1.50 23.73 -5.91
CA GLN A 194 -1.17 22.46 -6.56
C GLN A 194 -2.01 21.28 -6.05
N ALA A 195 -2.55 21.33 -4.83
CA ALA A 195 -3.50 20.33 -4.33
C ALA A 195 -4.85 20.38 -5.07
N PHE A 196 -5.37 21.58 -5.35
CA PHE A 196 -6.58 21.80 -6.15
C PHE A 196 -6.35 21.44 -7.62
N VAL A 197 -5.20 21.79 -8.19
CA VAL A 197 -4.85 21.40 -9.57
C VAL A 197 -4.67 19.87 -9.68
N ARG A 198 -4.04 19.22 -8.69
CA ARG A 198 -3.85 17.75 -8.68
C ARG A 198 -5.14 16.97 -8.44
N SER A 199 -6.18 17.52 -7.80
CA SER A 199 -7.48 16.83 -7.72
C SER A 199 -8.15 16.62 -9.08
N PHE A 200 -7.75 17.35 -10.13
CA PHE A 200 -8.17 17.05 -11.51
C PHE A 200 -7.34 15.93 -12.16
N GLY A 201 -6.11 15.69 -11.69
CA GLY A 201 -5.19 14.68 -12.25
C GLY A 201 -5.25 13.30 -11.56
N SER A 202 -5.77 13.20 -10.33
CA SER A 202 -5.73 11.96 -9.53
C SER A 202 -7.08 11.25 -9.39
N GLY A 203 -8.00 11.40 -10.34
CA GLY A 203 -9.37 10.89 -10.20
C GLY A 203 -10.05 10.33 -11.45
N PHE A 204 -9.79 10.85 -12.65
CA PHE A 204 -10.52 10.44 -13.86
C PHE A 204 -9.67 10.55 -15.13
N GLY A 205 -9.15 9.41 -15.63
CA GLY A 205 -9.01 9.03 -17.04
C GLY A 205 -8.36 9.95 -18.08
N ILE A 206 -7.93 11.17 -17.75
CA ILE A 206 -7.37 12.17 -18.66
C ILE A 206 -6.01 12.57 -18.09
N GLY A 207 -4.95 11.98 -18.64
CA GLY A 207 -3.58 12.31 -18.29
C GLY A 207 -3.20 13.70 -18.79
N ILE A 208 -3.42 14.73 -17.97
CA ILE A 208 -2.80 16.05 -18.20
C ILE A 208 -1.38 15.99 -17.64
N ASN A 209 -0.41 15.67 -18.50
CA ASN A 209 1.01 15.77 -18.15
C ASN A 209 1.36 17.24 -17.86
N MET A 210 1.65 17.54 -16.59
CA MET A 210 1.97 18.90 -16.13
C MET A 210 3.26 19.46 -16.77
N GLU A 211 4.14 18.60 -17.29
CA GLU A 211 5.33 18.99 -18.05
C GLU A 211 5.01 19.75 -19.35
N LEU A 212 3.80 19.60 -19.91
CA LEU A 212 3.41 20.24 -21.16
C LEU A 212 3.00 21.72 -21.01
N TYR A 213 2.76 22.20 -19.77
CA TYR A 213 2.35 23.59 -19.54
C TYR A 213 3.54 24.57 -19.42
N GLY A 214 4.77 24.06 -19.26
CA GLY A 214 5.99 24.87 -19.17
C GLY A 214 6.65 25.20 -20.51
N SER A 215 6.30 24.49 -21.59
CA SER A 215 7.00 24.53 -22.88
C SER A 215 6.36 25.43 -23.95
N ALA A 216 5.22 26.07 -23.66
CA ALA A 216 4.51 26.93 -24.61
C ALA A 216 5.19 28.30 -24.90
N TYR A 217 6.25 28.66 -24.15
CA TYR A 217 6.97 29.94 -24.29
C TYR A 217 8.48 29.78 -24.43
N ALA A 218 8.94 28.74 -25.14
CA ALA A 218 10.33 28.59 -25.55
C ALA A 218 10.45 28.35 -27.08
N SER A 219 11.10 29.29 -27.76
CA SER A 219 11.43 29.37 -29.18
C SER A 219 11.43 28.11 -30.05
N LYS A 220 10.71 28.21 -31.18
CA LYS A 220 10.98 27.62 -32.52
C LYS A 220 12.26 26.76 -32.65
N THR A 221 12.11 25.50 -33.10
CA THR A 221 12.72 24.99 -34.34
C THR A 221 12.13 23.64 -34.75
N SER A 222 11.56 23.61 -35.96
CA SER A 222 11.38 22.47 -36.88
C SER A 222 11.39 21.02 -36.32
N GLN A 223 10.21 20.39 -36.28
CA GLN A 223 9.92 19.28 -37.21
C GLN A 223 8.42 19.12 -37.49
N ARG A 224 8.10 18.56 -38.66
CA ARG A 224 6.77 18.50 -39.28
C ARG A 224 6.04 17.19 -38.99
N ASN A 225 4.71 17.30 -38.86
CA ASN A 225 3.68 16.31 -39.27
C ASN A 225 3.68 14.93 -38.57
N GLN A 226 2.58 14.18 -38.46
CA GLN A 226 1.18 14.42 -38.89
C GLN A 226 0.22 13.68 -37.94
N TYR A 227 -1.00 14.20 -37.77
CA TYR A 227 -2.13 13.41 -37.28
C TYR A 227 -2.81 12.75 -38.49
N GLU A 228 -3.02 11.43 -38.46
CA GLU A 228 -3.95 10.74 -39.37
C GLU A 228 -5.13 10.18 -38.61
N LEU A 229 -6.32 10.29 -39.22
CA LEU A 229 -7.59 9.91 -38.61
C LEU A 229 -8.40 9.09 -39.62
N GLY A 230 -8.53 7.80 -39.34
CA GLY A 230 -9.57 6.92 -39.88
C GLY A 230 -9.25 6.15 -41.17
N SER A 231 -9.48 4.84 -41.12
CA SER A 231 -10.26 4.19 -42.19
C SER A 231 -11.05 3.00 -41.65
N VAL A 232 -12.30 2.87 -42.10
CA VAL A 232 -13.16 1.70 -41.89
C VAL A 232 -13.29 0.97 -43.22
N ARG A 233 -12.87 -0.30 -43.32
CA ARG A 233 -13.29 -1.16 -44.44
C ARG A 233 -13.27 -2.68 -44.17
N ARG A 234 -14.49 -3.21 -44.02
CA ARG A 234 -15.06 -4.44 -44.60
C ARG A 234 -14.16 -5.66 -44.95
N THR A 235 -14.50 -6.77 -44.29
CA THR A 235 -14.75 -8.14 -44.83
C THR A 235 -13.69 -8.88 -45.66
N GLY A 236 -13.24 -10.02 -45.12
CA GLY A 236 -12.72 -11.18 -45.86
C GLY A 236 -13.20 -12.47 -45.20
N ARG A 237 -13.68 -13.45 -45.99
CA ARG A 237 -14.42 -14.65 -45.52
C ARG A 237 -13.92 -15.92 -46.22
N SER A 238 -13.41 -16.91 -45.46
CA SER A 238 -13.47 -18.35 -45.82
C SER A 238 -12.74 -19.22 -44.79
N GLY A 239 -13.29 -20.39 -44.43
CA GLY A 239 -12.61 -21.37 -43.57
C GLY A 239 -13.53 -22.31 -42.78
N GLN A 240 -14.43 -23.03 -43.45
CA GLN A 240 -15.30 -24.03 -42.80
C GLN A 240 -14.56 -25.36 -42.56
N SER A 241 -14.82 -26.00 -41.41
CA SER A 241 -14.85 -27.47 -41.29
C SER A 241 -16.00 -27.87 -40.36
N ARG A 242 -16.78 -28.90 -40.75
CA ARG A 242 -18.08 -29.27 -40.14
C ARG A 242 -17.98 -30.53 -39.25
N GLY A 243 -18.97 -30.67 -38.36
CA GLY A 243 -19.37 -31.91 -37.69
C GLY A 243 -18.80 -32.07 -36.28
N SER A 244 -19.53 -32.58 -35.28
CA SER A 244 -20.96 -32.92 -35.11
C SER A 244 -21.17 -33.02 -33.57
N GLY A 245 -22.21 -32.52 -32.93
CA GLY A 245 -23.62 -32.68 -33.26
C GLY A 245 -24.23 -33.85 -32.48
N VAL A 246 -24.45 -33.70 -31.16
CA VAL A 246 -25.42 -34.47 -30.36
C VAL A 246 -25.99 -33.57 -29.25
N GLU A 247 -27.30 -33.35 -29.27
CA GLU A 247 -28.05 -32.80 -28.14
C GLU A 247 -28.39 -33.92 -27.13
N ALA A 248 -28.47 -33.59 -25.84
CA ALA A 248 -29.29 -34.34 -24.91
C ALA A 248 -29.79 -33.43 -23.78
N ALA A 249 -31.11 -33.22 -23.73
CA ALA A 249 -31.75 -32.40 -22.71
C ALA A 249 -32.35 -33.24 -21.57
N ARG A 250 -32.55 -32.56 -20.43
CA ARG A 250 -33.65 -32.73 -19.46
C ARG A 250 -33.65 -33.88 -18.43
N LYS A 251 -34.01 -33.43 -17.21
CA LYS A 251 -34.87 -34.05 -16.18
C LYS A 251 -34.29 -35.06 -15.17
N LYS A 252 -34.11 -34.54 -13.95
CA LYS A 252 -34.69 -35.00 -12.66
C LYS A 252 -35.15 -36.47 -12.56
N LYS A 253 -34.71 -37.13 -11.48
CA LYS A 253 -35.56 -38.05 -10.70
C LYS A 253 -35.43 -37.76 -9.20
N LYS A 254 -36.56 -37.73 -8.50
CA LYS A 254 -36.73 -37.54 -7.05
C LYS A 254 -37.91 -38.43 -6.63
N ILE A 255 -37.71 -39.33 -5.67
CA ILE A 255 -38.65 -40.15 -4.86
C ILE A 255 -37.74 -40.68 -3.72
N PHE A 256 -37.88 -40.51 -2.40
CA PHE A 256 -38.98 -40.20 -1.45
C PHE A 256 -39.58 -41.43 -0.75
N HIS A 257 -39.19 -41.64 0.52
CA HIS A 257 -39.93 -42.09 1.73
C HIS A 257 -38.87 -42.38 2.81
N GLU A 258 -38.83 -41.63 3.92
CA GLU A 258 -39.54 -41.88 5.20
C GLU A 258 -39.03 -43.08 6.00
N ILE A 259 -38.63 -42.82 7.25
CA ILE A 259 -39.17 -43.43 8.49
C ILE A 259 -38.72 -42.56 9.69
N SER A 260 -39.59 -42.45 10.68
CA SER A 260 -39.46 -41.66 11.90
C SER A 260 -38.68 -42.36 13.03
N ASP A 261 -38.28 -41.57 14.02
CA ASP A 261 -38.14 -41.87 15.46
C ASP A 261 -37.94 -43.31 15.94
N SER A 262 -36.83 -43.53 16.66
CA SER A 262 -36.83 -44.31 17.92
C SER A 262 -35.55 -44.07 18.75
N ALA A 263 -35.73 -43.90 20.06
CA ALA A 263 -34.64 -43.69 21.03
C ALA A 263 -33.95 -45.00 21.43
N GLY A 264 -32.69 -44.94 21.91
CA GLY A 264 -31.99 -46.17 22.34
C GLY A 264 -30.60 -46.03 22.98
N ARG A 265 -30.55 -45.62 24.25
CA ARG A 265 -29.53 -45.91 25.31
C ARG A 265 -28.02 -45.77 24.98
N LEU A 266 -27.25 -44.87 25.63
CA LEU A 266 -26.80 -44.86 27.04
C LEU A 266 -25.69 -45.89 27.38
N ASN A 267 -24.51 -45.38 27.75
CA ASN A 267 -23.76 -45.91 28.90
C ASN A 267 -22.72 -44.90 29.44
N SER A 268 -22.93 -44.47 30.67
CA SER A 268 -21.95 -43.81 31.54
C SER A 268 -21.95 -44.50 32.89
N ARG A 269 -20.76 -44.69 33.49
CA ARG A 269 -20.48 -45.26 34.82
C ARG A 269 -19.05 -44.82 35.17
N LYS A 270 -18.69 -44.35 36.38
CA LYS A 270 -19.35 -44.19 37.69
C LYS A 270 -19.21 -42.70 38.13
N GLY A 271 -19.99 -42.09 39.04
CA GLY A 271 -20.27 -42.46 40.44
C GLY A 271 -19.04 -42.13 41.32
N THR A 272 -19.09 -41.45 42.47
CA THR A 272 -20.15 -41.10 43.45
C THR A 272 -19.69 -39.82 44.23
N ASN A 273 -20.40 -39.14 45.17
CA ASN A 273 -21.74 -39.26 45.81
C ASN A 273 -22.17 -37.90 46.43
N ASN A 274 -23.45 -37.81 46.86
CA ASN A 274 -24.07 -36.94 47.91
C ASN A 274 -23.93 -35.39 47.87
N GLN A 275 -24.86 -34.57 48.38
CA GLN A 275 -26.34 -34.49 48.52
C GLN A 275 -26.59 -33.30 49.50
N ALA A 276 -27.73 -32.62 49.39
CA ALA A 276 -27.95 -31.28 49.94
C ALA A 276 -28.32 -31.19 51.43
N SER A 277 -28.11 -30.01 52.03
CA SER A 277 -28.91 -29.47 53.13
C SER A 277 -28.95 -27.93 53.06
N LEU A 278 -30.01 -27.35 53.62
CA LEU A 278 -30.33 -25.92 53.59
C LEU A 278 -29.72 -25.16 54.79
N ASP A 279 -29.68 -23.84 54.60
CA ASP A 279 -29.80 -22.75 55.58
C ASP A 279 -28.68 -22.40 56.59
N GLN A 280 -28.68 -21.07 56.79
CA GLN A 280 -28.24 -20.24 57.92
C GLN A 280 -26.85 -19.57 57.97
N ASP A 281 -27.02 -18.24 58.05
CA ASP A 281 -26.28 -17.24 58.80
C ASP A 281 -24.96 -16.64 58.27
N SER A 282 -25.10 -15.36 57.95
CA SER A 282 -24.06 -14.38 57.69
C SER A 282 -23.14 -14.18 58.89
N ILE A 283 -21.83 -14.21 58.65
CA ILE A 283 -20.84 -13.50 59.47
C ILE A 283 -20.10 -12.54 58.55
N GLU A 284 -20.17 -11.26 58.88
CA GLU A 284 -19.53 -10.19 58.11
C GLU A 284 -18.03 -10.07 58.40
N SER A 285 -17.33 -9.62 57.36
CA SER A 285 -16.13 -8.76 57.42
C SER A 285 -14.75 -9.35 57.79
N ALA A 286 -13.76 -8.73 57.14
CA ALA A 286 -12.31 -8.75 57.38
C ALA A 286 -11.47 -9.90 56.77
N GLY A 287 -10.93 -9.68 55.56
CA GLY A 287 -9.66 -10.34 55.14
C GLY A 287 -9.45 -10.73 53.67
N SER A 288 -10.41 -10.57 52.75
CA SER A 288 -10.31 -11.17 51.40
C SER A 288 -9.49 -10.39 50.36
N GLN A 289 -8.88 -9.24 50.69
CA GLN A 289 -7.98 -8.50 49.79
C GLN A 289 -6.61 -9.17 49.58
N GLY A 290 -6.25 -10.19 50.37
CA GLY A 290 -4.87 -10.71 50.44
C GLY A 290 -4.40 -11.67 49.33
N ARG A 291 -5.25 -12.11 48.38
CA ARG A 291 -4.89 -13.15 47.39
C ARG A 291 -5.39 -12.95 45.96
N ILE A 292 -5.54 -11.71 45.48
CA ILE A 292 -5.63 -11.47 44.03
C ILE A 292 -4.21 -11.44 43.47
N ILE A 293 -3.75 -12.54 42.86
CA ILE A 293 -2.56 -12.53 42.00
C ILE A 293 -2.93 -11.77 40.73
N ARG A 294 -2.73 -10.44 40.74
CA ARG A 294 -2.70 -9.65 39.51
C ARG A 294 -1.45 -10.07 38.73
N LYS A 295 -1.65 -10.89 37.70
CA LYS A 295 -0.62 -11.10 36.70
C LYS A 295 -0.61 -9.87 35.80
N ASP A 296 0.21 -8.89 36.14
CA ASP A 296 0.47 -7.74 35.29
C ASP A 296 1.20 -8.21 34.02
N VAL A 297 0.43 -8.58 33.01
CA VAL A 297 0.96 -8.94 31.70
C VAL A 297 1.33 -7.66 30.97
N GLN A 298 2.60 -7.27 31.07
CA GLN A 298 3.18 -6.26 30.19
C GLN A 298 3.24 -6.85 28.77
N TRP A 299 2.40 -6.34 27.87
CA TRP A 299 2.42 -6.71 26.46
C TRP A 299 3.40 -5.83 25.70
N GLY A 300 4.54 -6.39 25.29
CA GLY A 300 5.40 -5.79 24.28
C GLY A 300 4.73 -5.93 22.91
N VAL A 301 4.18 -4.84 22.36
CA VAL A 301 3.63 -4.83 21.01
C VAL A 301 4.76 -4.62 20.02
N HIS A 302 5.27 -5.72 19.46
CA HIS A 302 6.26 -5.70 18.40
C HIS A 302 5.56 -5.78 17.04
N TYR A 303 5.82 -4.80 16.17
CA TYR A 303 5.34 -4.78 14.79
C TYR A 303 6.38 -5.49 13.92
N GLU A 304 6.08 -6.69 13.41
CA GLU A 304 6.99 -7.48 12.56
C GLU A 304 6.38 -7.80 11.18
N GLN A 305 5.54 -6.90 10.65
CA GLN A 305 4.91 -7.13 9.33
C GLN A 305 5.97 -7.19 8.22
N HIS A 306 7.06 -6.43 8.36
CA HIS A 306 8.24 -6.50 7.49
C HIS A 306 8.83 -7.92 7.39
N ALA A 307 8.80 -8.71 8.46
CA ALA A 307 9.47 -10.02 8.52
C ALA A 307 8.82 -11.05 7.60
N ALA A 308 7.50 -10.96 7.38
CA ALA A 308 6.77 -11.80 6.43
C ALA A 308 7.17 -11.50 4.97
N PHE A 309 7.50 -10.23 4.67
CA PHE A 309 7.81 -9.73 3.33
C PHE A 309 9.31 -9.50 3.07
N TRP A 310 10.19 -9.77 4.03
CA TRP A 310 11.63 -9.48 3.99
C TRP A 310 12.37 -9.97 2.74
N ASN A 311 11.95 -11.13 2.22
CA ASN A 311 12.52 -11.77 1.04
C ASN A 311 11.61 -11.68 -0.20
N ASP A 312 10.49 -10.96 -0.11
CA ASP A 312 9.60 -10.72 -1.24
C ASP A 312 10.30 -9.90 -2.35
N VAL A 313 9.84 -10.06 -3.59
CA VAL A 313 10.44 -9.35 -4.74
C VAL A 313 10.00 -7.89 -4.78
N LEU A 314 8.71 -7.62 -4.53
CA LEU A 314 8.16 -6.28 -4.54
C LEU A 314 8.52 -5.57 -3.23
N PHE A 315 7.98 -6.05 -2.10
CA PHE A 315 8.11 -5.35 -0.82
C PHE A 315 9.51 -5.43 -0.22
N GLY A 316 10.18 -6.59 -0.37
CA GLY A 316 11.52 -6.81 0.16
C GLY A 316 12.60 -6.21 -0.73
N GLN A 317 12.71 -6.66 -1.97
CA GLN A 317 13.85 -6.35 -2.84
C GLN A 317 13.74 -4.99 -3.56
N LEU A 318 12.55 -4.65 -4.07
CA LEU A 318 12.35 -3.44 -4.88
C LEU A 318 12.01 -2.21 -4.04
N ILE A 319 11.01 -2.30 -3.15
CA ILE A 319 10.62 -1.18 -2.29
C ILE A 319 11.67 -0.94 -1.21
N HIS A 320 12.24 -1.98 -0.60
CA HIS A 320 13.20 -1.85 0.52
C HIS A 320 14.61 -2.42 0.25
N PRO A 321 15.35 -1.92 -0.76
CA PRO A 321 16.68 -2.44 -1.08
C PRO A 321 17.68 -2.32 0.09
N HIS A 322 17.55 -1.27 0.92
CA HIS A 322 18.45 -0.95 2.03
C HIS A 322 18.05 -1.61 3.37
N ARG A 323 17.02 -2.46 3.42
CA ARG A 323 16.55 -3.13 4.66
C ARG A 323 17.61 -3.87 5.48
N GLN A 324 18.70 -4.33 4.88
CA GLN A 324 19.81 -4.95 5.63
C GLN A 324 20.67 -3.93 6.38
N GLN A 325 20.71 -2.68 5.92
CA GLN A 325 21.45 -1.57 6.53
C GLN A 325 20.60 -0.86 7.59
N TYR A 326 19.29 -0.76 7.37
CA TYR A 326 18.33 -0.10 8.25
C TYR A 326 17.14 -1.03 8.56
N PRO A 327 17.31 -2.10 9.38
CA PRO A 327 16.25 -3.06 9.64
C PRO A 327 15.02 -2.44 10.34
N GLU A 328 15.23 -1.53 11.28
CA GLU A 328 14.16 -0.86 12.06
C GLU A 328 13.31 0.10 11.22
N ASP A 329 13.87 0.67 10.15
CA ASP A 329 13.15 1.60 9.27
C ASP A 329 12.13 0.89 8.36
N ASN A 330 12.29 -0.42 8.11
CA ASN A 330 11.45 -1.20 7.20
C ASN A 330 9.98 -1.26 7.66
N ASP A 331 9.71 -1.23 8.97
CA ASP A 331 8.35 -1.15 9.49
C ASP A 331 7.67 0.20 9.24
N LEU A 332 8.42 1.28 8.98
CA LEU A 332 7.83 2.61 8.77
C LEU A 332 6.89 2.62 7.55
N TYR A 333 7.19 1.85 6.50
CA TYR A 333 6.30 1.68 5.35
C TYR A 333 4.94 1.08 5.76
N TRP A 334 4.98 -0.07 6.44
CA TRP A 334 3.77 -0.79 6.88
C TRP A 334 2.98 -0.02 7.92
N LEU A 335 3.67 0.61 8.88
CA LEU A 335 3.09 1.45 9.92
C LEU A 335 2.34 2.64 9.31
N ARG A 336 2.96 3.39 8.38
CA ARG A 336 2.33 4.52 7.69
C ARG A 336 1.10 4.10 6.89
N ARG A 337 1.21 3.01 6.12
CA ARG A 337 0.09 2.47 5.32
C ARG A 337 -1.07 2.06 6.23
N THR A 338 -0.77 1.29 7.29
CA THR A 338 -1.77 0.87 8.29
C THR A 338 -2.38 2.06 9.01
N GLN A 339 -1.61 3.09 9.36
CA GLN A 339 -2.13 4.32 9.98
C GLN A 339 -3.11 5.08 9.08
N VAL A 340 -2.94 5.06 7.75
CA VAL A 340 -3.88 5.68 6.81
C VAL A 340 -5.12 4.79 6.61
N GLU A 341 -4.93 3.50 6.34
CA GLU A 341 -6.04 2.58 6.07
C GLU A 341 -6.87 2.22 7.32
N TRP A 342 -6.32 2.38 8.53
CA TRP A 342 -7.08 2.27 9.80
C TRP A 342 -8.25 3.27 9.86
N TRP A 343 -8.09 4.43 9.22
CA TRP A 343 -9.15 5.42 9.04
C TRP A 343 -9.88 5.23 7.71
N ASP A 344 -10.02 3.99 7.25
CA ASP A 344 -10.97 3.67 6.20
C ASP A 344 -11.94 2.58 6.65
N TRP A 345 -13.16 3.02 6.91
CA TRP A 345 -14.25 2.22 7.45
C TRP A 345 -14.77 1.15 6.48
N SER A 346 -14.34 1.12 5.20
CA SER A 346 -14.58 -0.04 4.33
C SER A 346 -13.61 -1.21 4.57
N HIS A 347 -12.68 -1.08 5.52
CA HIS A 347 -11.68 -2.11 5.82
C HIS A 347 -11.93 -2.82 7.15
N VAL A 348 -11.59 -4.11 7.18
CA VAL A 348 -11.60 -4.94 8.39
C VAL A 348 -10.18 -5.43 8.66
N PHE A 349 -9.62 -5.00 9.78
CA PHE A 349 -8.31 -5.44 10.27
C PHE A 349 -8.47 -6.65 11.18
N ILE A 350 -7.76 -7.74 10.87
CA ILE A 350 -7.71 -8.92 11.74
C ILE A 350 -6.30 -9.13 12.25
N VAL A 351 -6.18 -9.20 13.58
CA VAL A 351 -4.94 -9.42 14.31
C VAL A 351 -5.10 -10.67 15.18
N ALA A 352 -4.62 -11.81 14.68
CA ALA A 352 -4.66 -13.09 15.37
C ALA A 352 -3.27 -13.75 15.28
N SER A 353 -2.41 -13.44 16.26
CA SER A 353 -0.94 -13.68 16.31
C SER A 353 -0.12 -13.25 15.06
N THR A 354 -0.79 -12.70 14.06
CA THR A 354 -0.34 -12.28 12.73
C THR A 354 -1.38 -11.31 12.15
N THR A 355 -1.01 -10.49 11.17
CA THR A 355 -1.82 -9.38 10.64
C THR A 355 -2.40 -9.65 9.25
N ALA A 356 -3.67 -9.32 9.04
CA ALA A 356 -4.33 -9.31 7.73
C ALA A 356 -5.29 -8.12 7.57
N HIS A 357 -5.48 -7.68 6.33
CA HIS A 357 -6.24 -6.47 5.97
C HIS A 357 -7.27 -6.79 4.89
N TRP A 358 -8.55 -6.63 5.17
CA TRP A 358 -9.61 -6.98 4.22
C TRP A 358 -10.33 -5.72 3.74
N SER A 359 -10.68 -5.66 2.46
CA SER A 359 -11.50 -4.59 1.89
C SER A 359 -12.65 -5.17 1.06
N ARG A 360 -13.67 -4.35 0.79
CA ARG A 360 -14.74 -4.69 -0.14
C ARG A 360 -14.54 -3.90 -1.44
N ILE A 361 -14.66 -4.56 -2.58
CA ILE A 361 -14.64 -3.95 -3.92
C ILE A 361 -16.07 -4.04 -4.46
N ALA A 362 -16.67 -2.91 -4.81
CA ALA A 362 -17.99 -2.81 -5.43
C ALA A 362 -17.95 -1.71 -6.51
N ASP A 363 -18.98 -1.64 -7.34
CA ASP A 363 -19.00 -0.80 -8.54
C ASP A 363 -19.17 0.70 -8.25
N SER A 364 -19.60 1.02 -7.03
CA SER A 364 -19.56 2.38 -6.51
C SER A 364 -19.08 2.40 -5.06
N TYR A 365 -18.41 3.50 -4.69
CA TYR A 365 -17.97 3.73 -3.31
C TYR A 365 -19.18 3.73 -2.35
N ALA A 366 -20.34 4.21 -2.80
CA ALA A 366 -21.59 4.17 -2.04
C ALA A 366 -22.09 2.75 -1.75
N GLU A 367 -22.03 1.82 -2.72
CA GLU A 367 -22.39 0.40 -2.53
C GLU A 367 -21.43 -0.33 -1.59
N ASN A 368 -20.14 0.03 -1.62
CA ASN A 368 -19.16 -0.46 -0.66
C ASN A 368 -19.50 -0.06 0.79
N TYR A 369 -20.06 1.14 0.99
CA TYR A 369 -20.44 1.61 2.32
C TYR A 369 -21.80 1.11 2.80
N ALA A 370 -22.79 1.00 1.91
CA ALA A 370 -24.16 0.61 2.25
C ALA A 370 -24.26 -0.83 2.80
N ALA A 371 -23.26 -1.67 2.58
CA ALA A 371 -23.20 -3.06 3.01
C ALA A 371 -22.86 -3.29 4.50
N GLY A 372 -22.93 -2.26 5.36
CA GLY A 372 -22.98 -2.42 6.82
C GLY A 372 -21.70 -2.13 7.61
N TRP A 373 -20.62 -1.70 6.95
CA TRP A 373 -19.36 -1.28 7.61
C TRP A 373 -19.07 0.22 7.46
N GLY A 374 -19.78 0.88 6.54
CA GLY A 374 -19.53 2.26 6.15
C GLY A 374 -20.32 3.32 6.94
N LEU A 375 -19.70 4.49 7.05
CA LEU A 375 -20.34 5.73 7.46
C LEU A 375 -21.25 6.26 6.33
N ALA A 376 -22.30 7.03 6.64
CA ALA A 376 -23.10 7.72 5.61
C ALA A 376 -22.22 8.67 4.76
N TRP A 377 -22.62 8.97 3.51
CA TRP A 377 -21.79 9.74 2.57
C TRP A 377 -21.40 11.14 3.07
N TRP A 378 -22.20 11.72 3.96
CA TRP A 378 -22.03 13.03 4.57
C TRP A 378 -21.28 13.02 5.92
N ASP A 379 -20.87 11.86 6.44
CA ASP A 379 -20.29 11.75 7.78
C ASP A 379 -18.91 12.43 7.88
N PRO A 380 -18.70 13.36 8.85
CA PRO A 380 -17.46 14.14 8.95
C PRO A 380 -16.22 13.29 9.27
N ARG A 381 -16.36 12.08 9.83
CA ARG A 381 -15.23 11.18 10.10
C ARG A 381 -14.51 10.74 8.82
N ARG A 382 -15.16 10.83 7.66
CA ARG A 382 -14.55 10.62 6.33
C ARG A 382 -13.39 11.58 6.04
N LEU A 383 -13.31 12.72 6.73
CA LEU A 383 -12.18 13.65 6.61
C LEU A 383 -10.90 13.15 7.30
N ILE A 384 -10.97 12.15 8.17
CA ILE A 384 -9.81 11.68 8.94
C ILE A 384 -8.79 11.00 8.00
N LYS A 385 -9.21 10.12 7.07
CA LYS A 385 -8.31 9.48 6.10
C LYS A 385 -7.46 10.49 5.29
N PRO A 386 -8.03 11.49 4.58
CA PRO A 386 -7.23 12.45 3.83
C PRO A 386 -6.37 13.34 4.73
N ILE A 387 -6.82 13.71 5.94
CA ILE A 387 -6.02 14.48 6.90
C ILE A 387 -4.80 13.68 7.37
N VAL A 388 -4.98 12.40 7.74
CA VAL A 388 -3.89 11.52 8.19
C VAL A 388 -2.93 11.20 7.04
N SER A 389 -3.45 10.96 5.83
CA SER A 389 -2.62 10.80 4.62
C SER A 389 -1.78 12.05 4.34
N LEU A 390 -2.36 13.25 4.47
CA LEU A 390 -1.63 14.52 4.32
C LEU A 390 -0.56 14.70 5.41
N TYR A 391 -0.88 14.41 6.67
CA TYR A 391 0.07 14.43 7.79
C TYR A 391 1.25 13.46 7.56
N VAL A 392 0.96 12.22 7.15
CA VAL A 392 1.99 11.22 6.86
C VAL A 392 2.91 11.68 5.73
N ARG A 393 2.34 12.25 4.66
CA ARG A 393 3.07 12.72 3.46
C ARG A 393 3.86 14.01 3.68
N LEU A 394 3.37 14.94 4.50
CA LEU A 394 4.03 16.24 4.71
C LEU A 394 4.98 16.24 5.92
N VAL A 395 4.60 15.58 7.01
CA VAL A 395 5.24 15.69 8.33
C VAL A 395 5.98 14.42 8.69
N ALA A 396 5.30 13.26 8.74
CA ALA A 396 5.92 12.03 9.24
C ALA A 396 7.06 11.54 8.33
N SER A 397 6.87 11.58 7.01
CA SER A 397 7.90 11.24 6.01
C SER A 397 9.14 12.15 6.07
N ARG A 398 8.98 13.44 6.38
CA ARG A 398 10.07 14.42 6.49
C ARG A 398 10.82 14.33 7.81
N LEU A 399 10.10 14.12 8.92
CA LEU A 399 10.71 14.05 10.25
C LEU A 399 11.39 12.70 10.50
N ARG A 400 10.87 11.61 9.92
CA ARG A 400 11.47 10.27 9.98
C ARG A 400 11.36 9.61 8.60
N PRO A 401 12.27 9.91 7.65
CA PRO A 401 12.31 9.22 6.35
C PRO A 401 12.57 7.72 6.55
N ASN A 402 12.03 6.89 5.65
CA ASN A 402 12.28 5.44 5.69
C ASN A 402 13.59 5.18 4.94
N ARG A 403 14.70 5.00 5.65
CA ARG A 403 16.03 4.78 5.03
C ARG A 403 16.19 3.36 4.45
N ALA A 404 15.29 2.43 4.80
CA ALA A 404 15.28 1.10 4.21
C ALA A 404 14.70 1.11 2.79
N ALA A 405 13.81 2.07 2.50
CA ALA A 405 13.08 2.19 1.24
C ALA A 405 13.85 2.97 0.16
N ASP A 406 13.55 2.65 -1.10
CA ASP A 406 13.88 3.50 -2.25
C ASP A 406 12.74 4.53 -2.45
N PRO A 407 13.00 5.85 -2.33
CA PRO A 407 11.99 6.88 -2.50
C PRO A 407 11.29 6.90 -3.86
N GLU A 408 11.92 6.38 -4.93
CA GLU A 408 11.27 6.30 -6.26
C GLU A 408 10.33 5.09 -6.38
N GLN A 409 10.48 4.09 -5.51
CA GLN A 409 9.70 2.84 -5.54
C GLN A 409 8.67 2.74 -4.40
N GLU A 410 8.71 3.62 -3.40
CA GLU A 410 7.78 3.58 -2.25
C GLU A 410 6.30 3.68 -2.65
N ASP A 411 5.97 4.37 -3.76
CA ASP A 411 4.62 4.53 -4.33
C ASP A 411 4.35 3.65 -5.57
N ILE A 412 5.18 2.64 -5.84
CA ILE A 412 5.07 1.83 -7.07
C ILE A 412 3.72 1.09 -7.18
N ILE A 413 3.09 0.74 -6.05
CA ILE A 413 1.81 0.04 -5.99
C ILE A 413 0.68 1.01 -6.34
N GLU A 414 0.72 2.22 -5.79
CA GLU A 414 -0.23 3.30 -6.04
C GLU A 414 -0.25 3.68 -7.53
N ARG A 415 0.93 3.73 -8.16
CA ARG A 415 1.07 3.95 -9.61
C ARG A 415 0.55 2.78 -10.46
N SER A 416 0.38 1.59 -9.89
CA SER A 416 -0.08 0.40 -10.61
C SER A 416 -1.60 0.22 -10.65
N TYR A 417 -2.36 0.87 -9.75
CA TYR A 417 -3.80 0.57 -9.56
C TYR A 417 -4.62 0.70 -10.85
N GLY A 418 -4.42 1.77 -11.64
CA GLY A 418 -5.17 1.98 -12.89
C GLY A 418 -4.96 0.92 -13.98
N PHE A 419 -3.96 0.04 -13.84
CA PHE A 419 -3.76 -1.12 -14.72
C PHE A 419 -4.57 -2.35 -14.27
N LEU A 420 -5.03 -2.38 -13.02
CA LEU A 420 -5.63 -3.57 -12.38
C LEU A 420 -7.16 -3.53 -12.35
N ASP A 421 -7.77 -2.34 -12.39
CA ASP A 421 -9.23 -2.13 -12.26
C ASP A 421 -10.05 -3.04 -13.20
N HIS A 422 -9.54 -3.29 -14.42
CA HIS A 422 -10.18 -4.14 -15.41
C HIS A 422 -10.50 -5.56 -14.87
N ILE A 423 -9.68 -6.09 -13.95
CA ILE A 423 -9.81 -7.43 -13.35
C ILE A 423 -11.13 -7.58 -12.58
N TRP A 424 -11.63 -6.51 -11.96
CA TRP A 424 -12.83 -6.50 -11.11
C TRP A 424 -14.07 -5.91 -11.78
N THR A 425 -13.99 -5.39 -13.01
CA THR A 425 -15.16 -4.82 -13.72
C THR A 425 -16.36 -5.77 -13.78
N LYS A 426 -17.59 -5.22 -13.82
CA LYS A 426 -18.85 -5.99 -14.03
C LYS A 426 -18.78 -6.99 -15.19
N ALA A 427 -18.08 -6.63 -16.27
CA ALA A 427 -17.89 -7.50 -17.43
C ALA A 427 -17.19 -8.84 -17.09
N ASN A 428 -16.34 -8.85 -16.06
CA ASN A 428 -15.64 -10.02 -15.56
C ASN A 428 -16.35 -10.70 -14.36
N ALA A 429 -17.50 -10.19 -13.92
CA ALA A 429 -18.32 -10.71 -12.82
C ALA A 429 -17.57 -10.91 -11.47
N ARG A 430 -16.55 -10.09 -11.20
CA ARG A 430 -15.74 -10.11 -9.96
C ARG A 430 -15.96 -8.89 -9.05
N SER A 431 -16.90 -8.02 -9.42
CA SER A 431 -17.47 -6.99 -8.55
C SER A 431 -18.95 -7.30 -8.35
N PRO A 432 -19.48 -7.23 -7.12
CA PRO A 432 -18.74 -6.99 -5.88
C PRO A 432 -17.88 -8.20 -5.43
N SER A 433 -16.81 -7.95 -4.68
CA SER A 433 -16.01 -8.98 -4.01
C SER A 433 -15.39 -8.53 -2.69
N TRP A 434 -15.12 -9.50 -1.80
CA TRP A 434 -14.17 -9.34 -0.69
C TRP A 434 -12.75 -9.46 -1.23
N TYR A 435 -11.95 -8.39 -1.09
CA TYR A 435 -10.55 -8.37 -1.45
C TYR A 435 -9.66 -8.63 -0.24
N LEU A 436 -8.82 -9.67 -0.37
CA LEU A 436 -7.90 -10.11 0.66
C LEU A 436 -6.54 -9.39 0.51
N GLU A 437 -6.33 -8.26 1.20
CA GLU A 437 -5.07 -7.49 1.13
C GLU A 437 -4.07 -7.90 2.24
N SER A 438 -2.79 -7.65 1.98
CA SER A 438 -1.71 -7.61 2.99
C SER A 438 -1.67 -8.77 4.01
N LEU A 439 -1.96 -10.01 3.59
CA LEU A 439 -1.83 -11.18 4.46
C LEU A 439 -0.35 -11.41 4.83
N ALA A 440 -0.01 -11.19 6.10
CA ALA A 440 1.31 -11.46 6.63
C ALA A 440 1.25 -12.61 7.65
N VAL A 441 2.24 -13.51 7.59
CA VAL A 441 2.47 -14.52 8.63
C VAL A 441 3.94 -14.48 9.00
N ALA A 442 4.23 -14.09 10.25
CA ALA A 442 5.59 -14.00 10.76
C ALA A 442 6.34 -15.34 10.58
N PRO A 443 7.63 -15.36 10.20
CA PRO A 443 8.35 -16.58 9.80
C PRO A 443 8.27 -17.73 10.81
N SER A 444 8.27 -17.42 12.11
CA SER A 444 8.12 -18.37 13.23
C SER A 444 6.80 -19.15 13.24
N TYR A 445 5.72 -18.56 12.72
CA TYR A 445 4.37 -19.14 12.68
C TYR A 445 3.98 -19.72 11.30
N GLN A 446 4.88 -19.64 10.30
CA GLN A 446 4.63 -20.24 8.99
C GLN A 446 4.57 -21.77 9.06
N GLY A 447 3.69 -22.37 8.26
CA GLY A 447 3.48 -23.83 8.25
C GLY A 447 2.54 -24.36 9.34
N GLN A 448 2.21 -23.57 10.36
CA GLN A 448 1.33 -23.97 11.49
C GLN A 448 -0.17 -23.82 11.20
N GLY A 449 -0.57 -23.58 9.94
CA GLY A 449 -1.97 -23.42 9.53
C GLY A 449 -2.53 -22.00 9.66
N VAL A 450 -1.89 -21.09 10.40
CA VAL A 450 -2.35 -19.70 10.66
C VAL A 450 -2.84 -18.98 9.40
N GLY A 451 -2.02 -18.94 8.34
CA GLY A 451 -2.41 -18.29 7.08
C GLY A 451 -3.63 -18.91 6.40
N ARG A 452 -3.89 -20.22 6.59
CA ARG A 452 -5.11 -20.88 6.08
C ARG A 452 -6.34 -20.44 6.85
N SER A 453 -6.22 -20.25 8.17
CA SER A 453 -7.30 -19.73 9.02
C SER A 453 -7.66 -18.29 8.65
N LEU A 454 -6.66 -17.44 8.37
CA LEU A 454 -6.89 -16.07 7.89
C LEU A 454 -7.64 -16.05 6.55
N VAL A 455 -7.17 -16.81 5.55
CA VAL A 455 -7.87 -16.91 4.25
C VAL A 455 -9.27 -17.47 4.41
N LYS A 456 -9.46 -18.49 5.26
CA LYS A 456 -10.77 -19.07 5.51
C LYS A 456 -11.76 -18.04 6.09
N TRP A 457 -11.34 -17.19 7.02
CA TRP A 457 -12.23 -16.16 7.56
C TRP A 457 -12.80 -15.23 6.48
N GLY A 458 -11.97 -14.81 5.52
CA GLY A 458 -12.38 -13.94 4.42
C GLY A 458 -13.28 -14.64 3.40
N LEU A 459 -13.00 -15.91 3.09
CA LEU A 459 -13.91 -16.76 2.30
C LEU A 459 -15.27 -16.94 2.99
N ASP A 460 -15.26 -17.18 4.31
CA ASP A 460 -16.47 -17.33 5.11
C ASP A 460 -17.29 -16.03 5.19
N GLN A 461 -16.71 -14.83 4.97
CA GLN A 461 -17.48 -13.58 4.81
C GLN A 461 -18.07 -13.45 3.40
N ALA A 462 -17.28 -13.74 2.36
CA ALA A 462 -17.73 -13.70 0.98
C ALA A 462 -18.93 -14.65 0.74
N GLU A 463 -18.88 -15.86 1.33
CA GLU A 463 -19.96 -16.84 1.29
C GLU A 463 -21.23 -16.35 2.00
N ARG A 464 -21.11 -15.64 3.14
CA ARG A 464 -22.27 -15.06 3.87
C ARG A 464 -22.98 -13.97 3.07
N GLU A 465 -22.24 -13.14 2.35
CA GLU A 465 -22.80 -12.09 1.48
C GLU A 465 -23.22 -12.62 0.10
N GLY A 466 -22.82 -13.85 -0.27
CA GLY A 466 -23.06 -14.41 -1.60
C GLY A 466 -22.28 -13.72 -2.72
N ILE A 467 -21.12 -13.11 -2.40
CA ILE A 467 -20.28 -12.37 -3.35
C ILE A 467 -18.92 -13.06 -3.56
N ALA A 468 -18.18 -12.65 -4.59
CA ALA A 468 -16.88 -13.25 -4.88
C ALA A 468 -15.82 -12.92 -3.81
N CYS A 469 -14.75 -13.71 -3.76
CA CYS A 469 -13.55 -13.38 -2.99
C CYS A 469 -12.35 -13.25 -3.95
N SER A 470 -11.48 -12.26 -3.75
CA SER A 470 -10.35 -11.97 -4.62
C SER A 470 -9.07 -11.70 -3.82
N VAL A 471 -7.91 -11.99 -4.40
CA VAL A 471 -6.61 -11.82 -3.74
C VAL A 471 -5.51 -11.59 -4.78
N ILE A 472 -4.63 -10.61 -4.53
CA ILE A 472 -3.35 -10.53 -5.24
C ILE A 472 -2.31 -11.30 -4.42
N SER A 473 -1.87 -12.45 -4.95
CA SER A 473 -0.87 -13.28 -4.28
C SER A 473 0.55 -12.97 -4.77
N ALA A 474 1.53 -12.96 -3.86
CA ALA A 474 2.94 -12.93 -4.23
C ALA A 474 3.32 -14.12 -5.16
N ASP A 475 4.19 -13.88 -6.15
CA ASP A 475 4.48 -14.81 -7.24
C ASP A 475 4.93 -16.21 -6.75
N GLY A 476 4.22 -17.27 -7.14
CA GLY A 476 4.43 -18.64 -6.68
C GLY A 476 3.63 -19.05 -5.43
N LYS A 477 2.64 -18.25 -4.99
CA LYS A 477 1.73 -18.58 -3.88
C LYS A 477 0.33 -19.01 -4.36
N GLU A 478 0.09 -19.12 -5.66
CA GLU A 478 -1.21 -19.43 -6.27
C GLU A 478 -1.76 -20.76 -5.73
N ASN A 479 -0.91 -21.80 -5.73
CA ASN A 479 -1.21 -23.13 -5.19
C ASN A 479 -1.54 -23.14 -3.68
N PHE A 480 -1.24 -22.08 -2.92
CA PHE A 480 -1.67 -21.96 -1.52
C PHE A 480 -3.12 -21.48 -1.46
N TYR A 481 -3.47 -20.41 -2.18
CA TYR A 481 -4.83 -19.88 -2.21
C TYR A 481 -5.83 -20.86 -2.85
N GLN A 482 -5.44 -21.56 -3.91
CA GLN A 482 -6.26 -22.63 -4.51
C GLN A 482 -6.60 -23.74 -3.49
N ARG A 483 -5.66 -24.13 -2.62
CA ARG A 483 -5.89 -25.12 -1.54
C ARG A 483 -6.66 -24.56 -0.33
N CYS A 484 -6.86 -23.23 -0.27
CA CYS A 484 -7.70 -22.60 0.73
C CYS A 484 -9.17 -22.51 0.30
N GLY A 485 -9.46 -22.51 -1.00
CA GLY A 485 -10.83 -22.45 -1.54
C GLY A 485 -10.98 -21.60 -2.81
N PHE A 486 -9.91 -20.96 -3.31
CA PHE A 486 -9.97 -20.19 -4.55
C PHE A 486 -10.02 -21.12 -5.77
N ASP A 487 -11.19 -21.20 -6.40
CA ASP A 487 -11.50 -22.02 -7.57
C ASP A 487 -11.14 -21.33 -8.90
N VAL A 488 -11.23 -20.00 -8.96
CA VAL A 488 -10.93 -19.20 -10.16
C VAL A 488 -9.56 -18.52 -10.05
N GLY A 489 -8.53 -19.09 -10.70
CA GLY A 489 -7.26 -18.39 -10.97
C GLY A 489 -6.03 -19.29 -11.15
N PRO A 490 -4.87 -18.70 -11.52
CA PRO A 490 -4.61 -17.26 -11.69
C PRO A 490 -5.33 -16.65 -12.90
N VAL A 491 -5.83 -15.41 -12.73
CA VAL A 491 -6.71 -14.72 -13.71
C VAL A 491 -6.03 -13.63 -14.53
N GLY A 492 -4.77 -13.32 -14.20
CA GLY A 492 -3.96 -12.22 -14.72
C GLY A 492 -2.78 -11.98 -13.76
N ARG A 493 -1.90 -11.03 -14.08
CA ARG A 493 -0.76 -10.64 -13.23
C ARG A 493 -0.74 -9.14 -13.04
N SER A 494 -0.36 -8.70 -11.84
CA SER A 494 -0.36 -7.26 -11.49
C SER A 494 0.62 -6.40 -12.29
N GLY A 495 1.53 -7.00 -13.06
CA GLY A 495 2.42 -6.31 -14.00
C GLY A 495 1.93 -6.26 -15.44
N GLU A 496 0.72 -6.74 -15.75
CA GLU A 496 0.17 -6.67 -17.11
C GLU A 496 -0.33 -5.25 -17.44
N GLY A 497 -0.16 -4.84 -18.71
CA GLY A 497 -0.49 -3.50 -19.20
C GLY A 497 0.73 -2.73 -19.71
N GLU A 498 0.61 -2.08 -20.87
CA GLU A 498 1.68 -1.27 -21.44
C GLU A 498 1.94 -0.03 -20.57
N GLY A 499 3.17 0.18 -20.13
CA GLY A 499 3.52 1.24 -19.19
C GLY A 499 3.30 0.91 -17.70
N ASN A 500 2.83 -0.30 -17.37
CA ASN A 500 2.66 -0.70 -15.97
C ASN A 500 4.03 -0.76 -15.24
N PRO A 501 4.23 -0.04 -14.13
CA PRO A 501 5.51 -0.03 -13.41
C PRO A 501 5.91 -1.41 -12.85
N LEU A 502 4.94 -2.32 -12.66
CA LEU A 502 5.18 -3.67 -12.15
C LEU A 502 5.57 -4.70 -13.23
N ASP A 503 5.52 -4.39 -14.54
CA ASP A 503 5.85 -5.35 -15.62
C ASP A 503 7.28 -5.91 -15.48
N LYS A 504 8.24 -5.04 -15.14
CA LYS A 504 9.64 -5.39 -14.98
C LYS A 504 9.91 -6.29 -13.76
N ILE A 505 8.92 -6.51 -12.87
CA ILE A 505 8.99 -7.43 -11.73
C ILE A 505 8.77 -8.90 -12.18
N ARG A 506 9.33 -9.26 -13.32
CA ARG A 506 9.47 -10.67 -13.73
C ARG A 506 10.62 -11.29 -12.97
N ARG A 507 10.34 -12.41 -12.30
CA ARG A 507 11.34 -13.23 -11.60
C ARG A 507 12.59 -13.45 -12.45
N SER A 508 13.76 -13.20 -11.86
CA SER A 508 14.97 -13.92 -12.23
C SER A 508 14.64 -15.42 -12.31
N PRO A 509 15.00 -16.13 -13.40
CA PRO A 509 14.51 -17.49 -13.66
C PRO A 509 14.80 -18.41 -12.47
N ARG A 510 13.80 -19.21 -12.07
CA ARG A 510 13.92 -20.16 -10.95
C ARG A 510 15.19 -20.98 -11.13
N LYS A 511 16.16 -20.83 -10.22
CA LYS A 511 17.40 -21.62 -10.23
C LYS A 511 17.01 -23.10 -10.34
N PRO A 512 17.44 -23.82 -11.39
CA PRO A 512 17.02 -25.20 -11.59
C PRO A 512 17.42 -26.04 -10.39
N LYS A 513 16.55 -26.97 -9.98
CA LYS A 513 16.85 -27.89 -8.87
C LYS A 513 18.19 -28.57 -9.18
N LYS A 514 19.16 -28.46 -8.26
CA LYS A 514 20.49 -29.07 -8.43
C LYS A 514 20.34 -30.53 -8.87
N ALA A 515 20.95 -30.88 -10.00
CA ALA A 515 20.83 -32.21 -10.57
C ALA A 515 21.19 -33.28 -9.52
N ARG A 516 20.43 -34.38 -9.48
CA ARG A 516 20.72 -35.51 -8.60
C ARG A 516 22.14 -36.01 -8.88
N ARG A 517 22.97 -36.10 -7.84
CA ARG A 517 24.33 -36.65 -7.96
C ARG A 517 24.23 -38.10 -8.45
N PRO A 518 24.89 -38.49 -9.55
CA PRO A 518 24.81 -39.86 -10.05
C PRO A 518 25.44 -40.83 -9.05
N GLU A 519 24.86 -42.03 -8.90
CA GLU A 519 25.37 -43.03 -7.96
C GLU A 519 26.76 -43.53 -8.32
N SER A 520 27.05 -43.62 -9.63
CA SER A 520 28.27 -44.18 -10.23
C SER A 520 29.01 -43.16 -11.12
N PRO A 521 29.56 -42.03 -10.59
CA PRO A 521 30.09 -40.92 -11.40
C PRO A 521 31.26 -41.26 -12.33
N ALA A 522 32.02 -42.33 -12.06
CA ALA A 522 33.19 -42.69 -12.86
C ALA A 522 32.84 -43.30 -14.23
N MET A 523 31.62 -43.82 -14.39
CA MET A 523 31.18 -44.50 -15.63
C MET A 523 30.87 -43.55 -16.78
N ARG A 524 30.76 -42.23 -16.53
CA ARG A 524 30.42 -41.20 -17.54
C ARG A 524 29.22 -41.57 -18.43
N GLY A 525 28.15 -42.10 -17.82
CA GLY A 525 26.91 -42.48 -18.54
C GLY A 525 26.95 -43.85 -19.25
N ARG A 526 28.08 -44.57 -19.24
CA ARG A 526 28.17 -45.93 -19.81
C ARG A 526 27.60 -46.98 -18.81
N PRO A 527 26.92 -48.04 -19.28
CA PRO A 527 26.40 -49.09 -18.40
C PRO A 527 27.52 -49.90 -17.75
N GLU A 528 28.53 -50.28 -18.54
CA GLU A 528 29.69 -51.07 -18.11
C GLU A 528 30.99 -50.48 -18.69
N MET A 529 32.13 -50.81 -18.06
CA MET A 529 33.46 -50.30 -18.44
C MET A 529 34.56 -51.30 -18.06
N LYS A 530 35.42 -51.63 -19.02
CA LYS A 530 36.64 -52.42 -18.79
C LYS A 530 37.59 -51.68 -17.85
N GLY A 531 38.22 -52.41 -16.93
CA GLY A 531 39.27 -51.90 -16.06
C GLY A 531 40.30 -52.97 -15.71
N VAL A 532 41.43 -52.54 -15.16
CA VAL A 532 42.53 -53.39 -14.70
C VAL A 532 42.59 -53.34 -13.18
N CYS A 533 42.63 -54.50 -12.53
CA CYS A 533 42.73 -54.57 -11.07
C CYS A 533 44.11 -54.09 -10.59
N LEU A 534 44.12 -53.10 -9.69
CA LEU A 534 45.33 -52.57 -9.06
C LEU A 534 45.64 -53.25 -7.72
N LYS A 535 44.61 -53.63 -6.96
CA LYS A 535 44.74 -54.33 -5.69
C LYS A 535 43.43 -55.02 -5.33
N VAL A 536 43.51 -56.30 -4.99
CA VAL A 536 42.43 -57.06 -4.37
C VAL A 536 42.56 -56.96 -2.85
N GLY A 537 41.44 -56.92 -2.12
CA GLY A 537 41.48 -56.81 -0.66
C GLY A 537 40.11 -56.93 0.00
N ILE A 538 40.13 -56.92 1.33
CA ILE A 538 38.95 -57.07 2.16
C ILE A 538 38.62 -55.73 2.83
N THR A 539 37.38 -55.29 2.69
CA THR A 539 36.83 -54.11 3.37
C THR A 539 35.93 -54.54 4.51
N LYS A 540 36.07 -53.94 5.70
CA LYS A 540 35.13 -54.13 6.81
C LYS A 540 33.85 -53.29 6.56
N PRO A 541 32.65 -53.86 6.73
CA PRO A 541 31.39 -53.12 6.57
C PRO A 541 31.17 -52.10 7.71
N LYS A 542 30.21 -51.19 7.52
CA LYS A 542 29.71 -50.31 8.58
C LYS A 542 28.87 -51.09 9.60
N LYS A 543 28.92 -50.65 10.87
CA LYS A 543 27.92 -51.01 11.89
C LYS A 543 26.50 -50.76 11.34
N PRO A 544 25.50 -51.62 11.63
CA PRO A 544 25.54 -52.76 12.55
C PRO A 544 26.19 -54.03 11.96
N ASN A 545 26.43 -54.07 10.65
CA ASN A 545 26.86 -55.28 9.95
C ASN A 545 28.33 -55.61 10.23
N SER A 546 28.65 -56.91 10.23
CA SER A 546 30.01 -57.44 10.43
C SER A 546 30.45 -58.37 9.28
N GLY A 547 31.68 -58.89 9.38
CA GLY A 547 32.29 -59.80 8.41
C GLY A 547 33.23 -59.14 7.40
N GLN A 548 33.61 -59.90 6.37
CA GLN A 548 34.67 -59.56 5.43
C GLN A 548 34.09 -59.39 4.00
N ARG A 549 34.10 -58.17 3.46
CA ARG A 549 33.55 -57.86 2.13
C ARG A 549 34.68 -57.83 1.09
N LYS A 550 34.59 -58.69 0.07
CA LYS A 550 35.60 -58.83 -1.00
C LYS A 550 35.53 -57.65 -1.96
N THR A 551 36.63 -56.95 -2.15
CA THR A 551 36.70 -55.66 -2.86
C THR A 551 37.97 -55.55 -3.72
N ALA A 552 37.91 -54.77 -4.78
CA ALA A 552 39.06 -54.49 -5.65
C ALA A 552 39.17 -52.98 -5.92
N LYS A 553 40.41 -52.45 -5.86
CA LYS A 553 40.76 -51.17 -6.49
C LYS A 553 41.06 -51.44 -7.97
N ILE A 554 40.44 -50.68 -8.87
CA ILE A 554 40.49 -50.90 -10.32
C ILE A 554 40.77 -49.58 -11.01
N ARG A 555 41.71 -49.56 -11.95
CA ARG A 555 41.87 -48.46 -12.91
C ARG A 555 40.97 -48.75 -14.11
N LEU A 556 39.92 -47.95 -14.26
CA LEU A 556 39.03 -48.02 -15.43
C LEU A 556 39.77 -47.58 -16.70
N SER A 557 39.26 -47.97 -17.88
CA SER A 557 39.74 -47.45 -19.17
C SER A 557 39.60 -45.94 -19.32
N SER A 558 38.78 -45.28 -18.50
CA SER A 558 38.69 -43.83 -18.37
C SER A 558 39.80 -43.18 -17.52
N GLY A 559 40.82 -43.94 -17.11
CA GLY A 559 41.92 -43.52 -16.24
C GLY A 559 41.56 -43.42 -14.75
N ARG A 560 40.27 -43.30 -14.41
CA ARG A 560 39.79 -43.18 -13.02
C ARG A 560 40.01 -44.46 -12.23
N VAL A 561 40.55 -44.31 -11.02
CA VAL A 561 40.65 -45.41 -10.04
C VAL A 561 39.38 -45.45 -9.19
N VAL A 562 38.76 -46.64 -9.11
CA VAL A 562 37.53 -46.89 -8.36
C VAL A 562 37.66 -48.09 -7.42
N ALA A 563 36.88 -48.11 -6.35
CA ALA A 563 36.71 -49.30 -5.51
C ALA A 563 35.41 -50.02 -5.90
N ALA A 564 35.51 -51.29 -6.29
CA ALA A 564 34.39 -52.13 -6.65
C ALA A 564 34.22 -53.34 -5.73
N TYR A 565 32.98 -53.77 -5.55
CA TYR A 565 32.62 -54.99 -4.82
C TYR A 565 32.70 -56.21 -5.73
N ILE A 566 33.18 -57.33 -5.20
CA ILE A 566 33.25 -58.62 -5.90
C ILE A 566 32.08 -59.51 -5.42
N PRO A 567 31.01 -59.68 -6.22
CA PRO A 567 29.80 -60.36 -5.75
C PRO A 567 29.95 -61.89 -5.75
N GLY A 568 29.36 -62.57 -4.76
CA GLY A 568 29.28 -64.04 -4.68
C GLY A 568 30.36 -64.70 -3.81
N GLU A 569 30.22 -66.02 -3.63
CA GLU A 569 31.21 -66.86 -2.94
C GLU A 569 32.42 -67.16 -3.84
N GLY A 570 33.63 -67.27 -3.26
CA GLY A 570 34.90 -67.39 -4.00
C GLY A 570 35.21 -66.20 -4.93
N HIS A 571 36.43 -66.09 -5.46
CA HIS A 571 36.78 -65.28 -6.65
C HIS A 571 38.19 -65.63 -7.12
N ASN A 572 38.48 -65.40 -8.40
CA ASN A 572 39.76 -65.70 -9.05
C ASN A 572 40.52 -64.45 -9.54
N VAL A 573 40.02 -63.24 -9.25
CA VAL A 573 40.68 -61.98 -9.66
C VAL A 573 41.94 -61.76 -8.83
N GLN A 574 43.01 -61.38 -9.50
CA GLN A 574 44.33 -61.07 -8.95
C GLN A 574 44.69 -59.61 -9.25
N GLN A 575 45.90 -59.19 -8.90
CA GLN A 575 46.47 -57.95 -9.42
C GLN A 575 46.67 -58.07 -10.94
N HIS A 576 46.53 -56.97 -11.68
CA HIS A 576 46.60 -56.90 -13.14
C HIS A 576 45.49 -57.63 -13.93
N SER A 577 44.62 -58.43 -13.30
CA SER A 577 43.46 -59.02 -13.99
C SER A 577 42.56 -57.96 -14.62
N VAL A 578 42.16 -58.22 -15.87
CA VAL A 578 41.19 -57.44 -16.62
C VAL A 578 39.79 -57.82 -16.18
N VAL A 579 38.99 -56.83 -15.80
CA VAL A 579 37.65 -57.03 -15.23
C VAL A 579 36.64 -56.07 -15.85
N MET A 580 35.39 -56.50 -15.98
CA MET A 580 34.29 -55.65 -16.37
C MET A 580 33.62 -55.04 -15.12
N VAL A 581 33.50 -53.71 -15.10
CA VAL A 581 32.92 -52.95 -13.98
C VAL A 581 31.56 -52.41 -14.41
N ARG A 582 30.55 -52.49 -13.52
CA ARG A 582 29.22 -51.90 -13.71
C ARG A 582 28.82 -51.00 -12.55
N GLY A 583 27.79 -50.20 -12.78
CA GLY A 583 27.15 -49.40 -11.73
C GLY A 583 26.54 -50.27 -10.61
N GLY A 584 26.59 -49.75 -9.38
CA GLY A 584 25.98 -50.37 -8.21
C GLY A 584 26.78 -50.11 -6.94
N ARG A 585 26.13 -49.62 -5.88
CA ARG A 585 26.77 -49.31 -4.60
C ARG A 585 26.56 -50.44 -3.59
N SER A 586 27.62 -50.85 -2.90
CA SER A 586 27.49 -51.63 -1.67
C SER A 586 27.03 -50.69 -0.56
N GLN A 587 25.84 -50.92 0.02
CA GLN A 587 25.32 -50.07 1.10
C GLN A 587 26.22 -50.12 2.33
N ASP A 588 26.68 -51.33 2.68
CA ASP A 588 27.53 -51.64 3.83
C ASP A 588 28.92 -51.02 3.77
N CYS A 589 29.54 -50.97 2.58
CA CYS A 589 30.96 -50.63 2.45
C CYS A 589 31.14 -49.13 2.16
N PRO A 590 31.86 -48.36 3.01
CA PRO A 590 32.19 -46.98 2.70
C PRO A 590 33.10 -46.91 1.46
N GLY A 591 32.82 -45.97 0.55
CA GLY A 591 33.63 -45.74 -0.65
C GLY A 591 33.40 -46.72 -1.83
N VAL A 592 32.78 -47.88 -1.63
CA VAL A 592 32.59 -48.90 -2.68
C VAL A 592 31.29 -48.64 -3.47
N ARG A 593 31.42 -47.98 -4.61
CA ARG A 593 30.28 -47.49 -5.43
C ARG A 593 30.09 -48.20 -6.78
N TYR A 594 30.82 -49.29 -7.01
CA TYR A 594 30.78 -50.06 -8.25
C TYR A 594 30.77 -51.56 -7.93
N HIS A 595 30.28 -52.38 -8.85
CA HIS A 595 30.30 -53.84 -8.74
C HIS A 595 31.05 -54.44 -9.94
N LEU A 596 31.75 -55.55 -9.72
CA LEU A 596 32.29 -56.35 -10.81
C LEU A 596 31.20 -57.23 -11.45
N VAL A 597 31.28 -57.39 -12.76
CA VAL A 597 30.46 -58.32 -13.55
C VAL A 597 31.12 -59.69 -13.54
N ARG A 598 30.37 -60.72 -13.16
CA ARG A 598 30.85 -62.11 -13.08
C ARG A 598 30.69 -62.83 -14.41
N GLY A 599 31.66 -63.66 -14.77
CA GLY A 599 31.65 -64.40 -16.04
C GLY A 599 32.02 -63.53 -17.25
N ALA A 600 32.76 -62.44 -17.02
CA ALA A 600 33.16 -61.47 -18.05
C ALA A 600 34.62 -61.05 -17.83
N MET A 601 35.40 -61.03 -18.91
CA MET A 601 36.87 -60.91 -18.86
C MET A 601 37.46 -61.99 -17.92
N ASP A 602 38.51 -61.68 -17.16
CA ASP A 602 39.23 -62.65 -16.33
C ASP A 602 38.45 -63.06 -15.07
N LEU A 603 37.39 -62.32 -14.70
CA LEU A 603 36.56 -62.65 -13.53
C LEU A 603 35.58 -63.77 -13.85
N GLY A 604 35.93 -64.97 -13.42
CA GLY A 604 35.11 -66.17 -13.57
C GLY A 604 33.77 -66.10 -12.83
N GLY A 605 32.80 -66.85 -13.35
CA GLY A 605 31.51 -67.09 -12.69
C GLY A 605 31.68 -67.82 -11.35
N VAL A 606 30.65 -67.77 -10.51
CA VAL A 606 30.65 -68.50 -9.22
C VAL A 606 30.43 -70.00 -9.51
N PRO A 607 31.33 -70.90 -9.08
CA PRO A 607 31.18 -72.34 -9.29
C PRO A 607 29.98 -72.89 -8.51
N ASN A 608 29.41 -73.99 -8.98
CA ASN A 608 28.30 -74.74 -8.34
C ASN A 608 27.05 -73.91 -7.99
N ARG A 609 26.89 -72.71 -8.55
CA ARG A 609 25.75 -71.83 -8.25
C ARG A 609 24.50 -72.32 -8.98
N VAL A 610 23.53 -72.85 -8.23
CA VAL A 610 22.24 -73.32 -8.80
C VAL A 610 21.23 -72.17 -8.95
N ARG A 611 21.10 -71.29 -7.95
CA ARG A 611 20.11 -70.19 -7.91
C ARG A 611 20.70 -68.84 -8.37
N SER A 612 19.90 -68.04 -9.09
CA SER A 612 20.25 -66.70 -9.60
C SER A 612 21.51 -66.64 -10.48
N ARG A 613 21.74 -67.70 -11.28
CA ARG A 613 22.98 -67.93 -12.06
C ARG A 613 23.43 -66.75 -12.91
N SER A 614 22.51 -66.07 -13.59
CA SER A 614 22.77 -64.90 -14.45
C SER A 614 23.44 -63.73 -13.71
N LYS A 615 23.14 -63.54 -12.42
CA LYS A 615 23.75 -62.50 -11.58
C LYS A 615 25.21 -62.79 -11.20
N TYR A 616 25.64 -64.05 -11.35
CA TYR A 616 26.93 -64.58 -10.89
C TYR A 616 27.75 -65.25 -11.99
N GLY A 617 27.40 -65.08 -13.27
CA GLY A 617 28.17 -65.57 -14.41
C GLY A 617 28.21 -67.10 -14.56
N THR A 618 27.29 -67.83 -13.93
CA THR A 618 27.28 -69.30 -13.95
C THR A 618 26.43 -69.81 -15.11
N LYS A 619 26.95 -70.73 -15.94
CA LYS A 619 26.17 -71.35 -17.03
C LYS A 619 25.07 -72.26 -16.47
N LYS A 620 24.01 -72.53 -17.25
CA LYS A 620 23.02 -73.57 -16.91
C LYS A 620 23.76 -74.92 -16.92
N PRO A 621 23.71 -75.73 -15.86
CA PRO A 621 24.27 -77.08 -15.91
C PRO A 621 23.54 -77.86 -17.01
N LYS A 622 24.27 -78.67 -17.76
CA LYS A 622 23.65 -79.64 -18.67
C LYS A 622 22.82 -80.60 -17.82
N ALA A 623 21.60 -80.90 -18.23
CA ALA A 623 20.94 -82.10 -17.73
C ALA A 623 21.80 -83.29 -18.17
N ALA A 624 21.89 -84.33 -17.35
CA ALA A 624 22.35 -85.61 -17.85
C ALA A 624 21.38 -86.02 -18.97
N SER A 625 21.90 -86.32 -20.15
CA SER A 625 21.14 -87.01 -21.19
C SER A 625 20.88 -88.42 -20.68
N SER A 626 19.66 -88.65 -20.20
CA SER A 626 19.09 -89.97 -19.93
C SER A 626 18.93 -90.75 -21.22
#